data_AF-A0A2G2J9Q7-F1
#
_entry.id   AF-A0A2G2J9Q7-F1
#
_cell.length_a   1.000
_cell.length_b   1.000
_cell.length_c   1.000
_cell.angle_alpha   90.00
_cell.angle_beta   90.00
_cell.angle_gamma   90.00
#
_symmetry.space_group_name_H-M   'P 1'
#
loop_
_entity.id
_entity.type
_entity.pdbx_description
1 polymer ?
#
loop_
_entity_poly.entity_id
_entity_poly.type
_entity_poly.pdbx_seq_one_letter_code
_entity_poly.pdbx_strand_id
1 'polypeptide(L)' 'MMDEWPFDLWLKYAVKALGLSPSEFWAMSISDWLCLSAHDGGRVLTRQHLEHLMQIFPDKALK' A
#
# COMPACT_ATOMS: atom_id res chain seq x y z
N MET A 1 -14.11 -18.50 -6.38
CA MET A 1 -13.58 -17.37 -7.18
C MET A 1 -12.09 -17.39 -6.94
N MET A 2 -11.24 -17.46 -7.96
CA MET A 2 -9.79 -17.35 -7.74
C MET A 2 -9.57 -16.02 -7.03
N ASP A 3 -8.99 -16.07 -5.83
CA ASP A 3 -8.62 -14.88 -5.08
C ASP A 3 -7.69 -14.05 -5.97
N GLU A 4 -8.22 -12.99 -6.57
CA GLU A 4 -7.46 -12.16 -7.49
C GLU A 4 -6.36 -11.49 -6.66
N TRP A 5 -5.12 -11.94 -6.88
CA TRP A 5 -3.96 -11.50 -6.11
C TRP A 5 -3.91 -9.96 -6.20
N PRO A 6 -4.03 -9.21 -5.10
CA PRO A 6 -4.23 -7.76 -5.14
C PRO A 6 -3.15 -7.01 -5.93
N PHE A 7 -1.94 -7.57 -5.91
CA PHE A 7 -0.78 -7.01 -6.61
C PHE A 7 -0.82 -7.21 -8.13
N ASP A 8 -1.66 -8.11 -8.68
CA ASP A 8 -1.85 -8.23 -10.14
C ASP A 8 -2.55 -6.99 -10.70
N LEU A 9 -3.51 -6.45 -9.96
CA LEU A 9 -4.17 -5.20 -10.33
C LEU A 9 -3.17 -4.04 -10.31
N TRP A 10 -2.31 -4.00 -9.29
CA TRP A 10 -1.29 -2.97 -9.15
C TRP A 10 -0.22 -3.06 -10.24
N LEU A 11 0.20 -4.27 -10.58
CA LEU A 11 1.14 -4.51 -11.68
C LEU A 11 0.54 -4.06 -13.02
N LYS A 12 -0.72 -4.43 -13.30
CA LYS A 12 -1.43 -3.98 -14.52
C LYS A 12 -1.52 -2.45 -14.58
N TYR A 13 -1.81 -1.79 -13.46
CA TYR A 13 -1.86 -0.34 -13.38
C TYR A 13 -0.47 0.27 -13.62
N ALA A 14 0.57 -0.21 -12.94
CA ALA A 14 1.93 0.29 -13.07
C ALA A 14 2.46 0.20 -14.51
N VAL A 15 2.22 -0.94 -15.17
CA VAL A 15 2.65 -1.13 -16.57
C VAL A 15 1.86 -0.24 -17.52
N LYS A 16 0.53 -0.15 -17.37
CA LYS A 16 -0.32 0.56 -18.33
C LYS A 16 -0.42 2.06 -18.11
N ALA A 17 -0.40 2.52 -16.85
CA ALA A 17 -0.60 3.91 -16.49
C ALA A 17 0.72 4.64 -16.18
N LEU A 18 1.71 3.94 -15.61
CA LEU A 18 3.00 4.53 -15.23
C LEU A 18 4.14 4.18 -16.20
N GLY A 19 3.91 3.25 -17.14
CA GLY A 19 4.90 2.86 -18.15
C GLY A 19 6.06 2.02 -17.60
N LEU A 20 5.92 1.47 -16.40
CA LEU A 20 6.96 0.66 -15.76
C LEU A 20 7.00 -0.74 -16.40
N SER A 21 8.20 -1.32 -16.54
CA SER A 21 8.32 -2.74 -16.82
C SER A 21 7.96 -3.57 -15.58
N PRO A 22 7.54 -4.84 -15.75
CA PRO A 22 7.30 -5.73 -14.62
C PRO A 22 8.51 -5.90 -13.69
N SER A 23 9.72 -5.91 -14.25
CA SER A 23 10.96 -5.98 -13.47
C SER A 23 11.17 -4.74 -12.60
N GLU A 24 10.91 -3.55 -13.14
CA GLU A 24 11.02 -2.30 -12.38
C GLU A 24 9.98 -2.23 -11.27
N PHE A 25 8.75 -2.68 -11.53
CA PHE A 25 7.70 -2.77 -10.52
C PHE A 25 8.13 -3.58 -9.29
N TRP A 26 8.71 -4.77 -9.50
CA TRP A 26 9.11 -5.67 -8.41
C TRP A 26 10.44 -5.27 -7.74
N ALA A 27 11.28 -4.51 -8.43
CA ALA A 27 12.54 -3.98 -7.89
C ALA A 27 12.38 -2.65 -7.13
N MET A 28 11.22 -1.99 -7.28
CA MET A 28 10.96 -0.67 -6.74
C MET A 28 10.90 -0.66 -5.21
N SER A 29 11.53 0.33 -4.59
CA SER A 29 11.49 0.52 -3.14
C SER A 29 10.10 0.97 -2.68
N ILE A 30 9.75 0.72 -1.42
CA ILE A 30 8.50 1.21 -0.82
C ILE A 30 8.45 2.75 -0.83
N SER A 31 9.59 3.42 -0.71
CA SER A 31 9.67 4.89 -0.77
C SER A 31 9.31 5.45 -2.14
N ASP A 32 9.78 4.82 -3.21
CA ASP A 32 9.45 5.22 -4.58
C ASP A 32 7.98 4.93 -4.90
N TRP A 33 7.47 3.80 -4.41
CA TRP A 33 6.04 3.48 -4.45
C TRP A 33 5.20 4.55 -3.80
N LEU A 34 5.57 4.96 -2.58
CA LEU A 34 4.88 6.01 -1.84
C LEU A 34 4.94 7.35 -2.58
N CYS A 35 6.06 7.67 -3.22
CA CYS A 35 6.19 8.88 -4.03
C CYS A 35 5.22 8.86 -5.23
N LEU A 36 5.12 7.74 -5.94
CA LEU A 36 4.27 7.58 -7.12
C LEU A 36 2.77 7.48 -6.78
N SER A 37 2.43 6.92 -5.61
CA SER A 37 1.05 6.73 -5.17
C SER A 37 0.56 7.82 -4.23
N ALA A 38 1.42 8.73 -3.78
CA ALA A 38 1.03 9.83 -2.91
C ALA A 38 0.09 10.75 -3.67
N HIS A 39 -1.21 10.58 -3.42
CA HIS A 39 -2.18 11.60 -3.74
C HIS A 39 -1.98 12.77 -2.78
N ASP A 40 -1.88 13.98 -3.34
CA ASP A 40 -1.54 15.26 -2.70
C ASP A 40 -2.57 15.75 -1.65
N GLY A 41 -3.34 14.84 -1.02
CA GLY A 41 -4.44 15.19 -0.11
C GLY A 41 -4.77 14.18 0.99
N GLY A 42 -4.10 13.04 1.07
CA GLY A 42 -4.31 12.09 2.16
C GLY A 42 -3.35 12.35 3.32
N ARG A 43 -3.84 12.72 4.51
CA ARG A 43 -3.00 12.77 5.72
C ARG A 43 -2.36 11.40 5.92
N VAL A 44 -1.04 11.34 5.76
CA VAL A 44 -0.24 10.14 6.09
C VAL A 44 -0.57 9.73 7.52
N LEU A 45 -0.84 8.43 7.72
CA LEU A 45 -1.06 7.89 9.05
C LEU A 45 0.24 8.03 9.85
N THR A 46 0.28 8.99 10.76
CA THR A 46 1.43 9.19 11.64
C THR A 46 1.48 8.07 12.68
N ARG A 47 2.67 7.89 13.28
CA ARG A 47 2.85 6.93 14.37
C ARG A 47 1.86 7.15 15.52
N GLN A 48 1.59 8.41 15.87
CA GLN A 48 0.61 8.78 16.89
C GLN A 48 -0.82 8.38 16.52
N HIS A 49 -1.22 8.56 15.26
CA HIS A 49 -2.54 8.13 14.82
C HIS A 49 -2.69 6.60 14.85
N LEU A 50 -1.63 5.86 14.51
CA LEU A 50 -1.62 4.41 14.64
C LEU A 50 -1.77 3.97 16.11
N GLU A 51 -1.02 4.58 17.02
CA GLU A 51 -1.12 4.30 18.47
C GLU A 51 -2.53 4.57 19.01
N HIS A 52 -3.16 5.66 18.55
CA HIS A 52 -4.54 5.98 18.89
C HIS A 52 -5.52 4.91 18.37
N LEU A 53 -5.34 4.43 17.15
CA LEU A 53 -6.17 3.36 16.58
C LEU A 53 -6.02 2.04 17.36
N MET A 54 -4.80 1.69 17.77
CA MET A 54 -4.55 0.48 18.58
C MET A 54 -5.23 0.53 19.94
N GLN A 55 -5.46 1.72 20.50
CA GLN A 55 -6.23 1.90 21.74
C GLN A 55 -7.74 1.76 21.51
N ILE A 56 -8.26 2.29 20.39
CA ILE A 56 -9.69 2.22 20.05
C ILE A 56 -10.09 0.81 19.64
N PHE A 57 -9.22 0.10 18.93
CA PHE A 57 -9.43 -1.24 18.43
C PHE A 57 -8.36 -2.17 19.01
N PRO A 58 -8.41 -2.47 20.33
CA PRO A 58 -7.46 -3.39 20.93
C PRO A 58 -7.66 -4.78 20.32
N ASP A 59 -6.55 -5.45 19.99
CA ASP A 59 -6.61 -6.82 19.53
C ASP A 59 -7.36 -7.67 20.57
N LYS A 60 -8.24 -8.55 20.10
CA LYS A 60 -8.83 -9.55 20.99
C LYS A 60 -7.68 -10.37 21.55
N ALA A 61 -7.44 -10.25 22.85
CA ALA A 61 -6.55 -11.13 23.56
C ALA A 61 -6.92 -12.57 23.17
N LEU A 62 -5.97 -13.26 22.51
CA LEU A 62 -6.06 -14.68 22.27
C LEU A 62 -6.27 -15.35 23.63
N LYS A 63 -7.50 -15.81 23.88
CA LYS A 63 -7.81 -16.73 24.98
C LYS A 63 -7.36 -18.12 24.59
#